data_AF-A0A6M3XQT5-F1
#
_entry.id   AF-A0A6M3XQT5-F1
#
_cell.length_a   1.000
_cell.length_b   1.000
_cell.length_c   1.000
_cell.angle_alpha   90.00
_cell.angle_beta   90.00
_cell.angle_gamma   90.00
#
_symmetry.space_group_name_H-M   'P 1'
#
loop_
_entity.id
_entity.type
_entity.pdbx_description
1 polymer ?
#
loop_
_entity_poly.entity_id
_entity_poly.type
_entity_poly.pdbx_seq_one_letter_code
_entity_poly.pdbx_strand_id
1 'polypeptide(L)'
;MASSYTVSWQGHGGFYGNEETLEITYAITAHTDGSVTDISTNTDTIKDGRTYTQLIRGKSLKIVEAFPTVGGTAPDAADVTVKDSDGLDMLNGNGVNLIHATNTQSTYPMIDSVPAIYPIRGALTISIANQATASANFTIRLTFVS
;
A
#
# COMPACT_ATOMS: atom_id res chain seq x y z
N MET A 1 -11.07 12.23 -14.07
CA MET A 1 -11.82 10.97 -13.89
C MET A 1 -11.40 10.41 -12.54
N ALA A 2 -12.29 9.70 -11.83
CA ALA A 2 -11.99 9.22 -10.49
C ALA A 2 -11.24 7.87 -10.57
N SER A 3 -10.05 7.81 -10.00
CA SER A 3 -9.38 6.54 -9.71
C SER A 3 -10.18 5.79 -8.63
N SER A 4 -10.39 4.50 -8.81
CA SER A 4 -11.06 3.65 -7.81
C SER A 4 -10.04 2.75 -7.12
N TYR A 5 -10.24 2.48 -5.84
CA TYR A 5 -9.36 1.62 -5.06
C TYR A 5 -10.17 0.76 -4.10
N THR A 6 -9.64 -0.42 -3.82
CA THR A 6 -10.18 -1.33 -2.83
C THR A 6 -9.06 -1.66 -1.85
N VAL A 7 -9.31 -1.43 -0.57
CA VAL A 7 -8.40 -1.80 0.51
C VAL A 7 -8.85 -3.16 1.03
N SER A 8 -7.94 -4.13 1.10
CA SER A 8 -8.21 -5.45 1.65
C SER A 8 -7.04 -5.91 2.53
N TRP A 9 -7.31 -6.61 3.63
CA TRP A 9 -6.25 -7.21 4.41
C TRP A 9 -6.14 -8.70 4.15
N GLN A 10 -4.91 -9.18 4.05
CA GLN A 10 -4.59 -10.59 3.88
C GLN A 10 -3.69 -11.01 5.03
N GLY A 11 -4.28 -11.43 6.16
CA GLY A 11 -3.49 -11.89 7.29
C GLY A 11 -4.30 -12.09 8.56
N HIS A 12 -4.39 -13.34 8.99
CA HIS A 12 -4.96 -13.73 10.29
C HIS A 12 -4.03 -14.80 10.89
N GLY A 13 -2.81 -14.42 11.27
CA GLY A 13 -2.08 -15.20 12.26
C GLY A 13 -2.55 -14.76 13.64
N GLY A 14 -2.94 -15.73 14.46
CA GLY A 14 -3.74 -15.47 15.65
C GLY A 14 -2.98 -14.70 16.72
N PHE A 15 -3.56 -13.58 17.17
CA PHE A 15 -3.41 -12.87 18.46
C PHE A 15 -2.01 -12.60 19.05
N TYR A 16 -0.92 -13.20 18.58
CA TYR A 16 0.43 -13.10 19.13
C TYR A 16 1.50 -13.44 18.05
N GLY A 17 2.15 -12.41 17.48
CA GLY A 17 3.52 -12.53 16.97
C GLY A 17 3.76 -12.80 15.47
N ASN A 18 2.81 -12.55 14.58
CA ASN A 18 2.97 -12.78 13.12
C ASN A 18 2.91 -11.48 12.31
N GLU A 19 3.67 -11.45 11.21
CA GLU A 19 3.61 -10.36 10.22
C GLU A 19 2.18 -10.24 9.68
N GLU A 20 1.70 -9.01 9.53
CA GLU A 20 0.39 -8.74 8.97
C GLU A 20 0.54 -8.02 7.64
N THR A 21 -0.21 -8.45 6.64
CA THR A 21 -0.12 -7.89 5.28
C THR A 21 -1.40 -7.16 4.94
N LEU A 22 -1.26 -5.88 4.62
CA LEU A 22 -2.31 -5.06 4.02
C LEU A 22 -2.11 -5.02 2.51
N GLU A 23 -3.13 -5.39 1.76
CA GLU A 23 -3.12 -5.33 0.31
C GLU A 23 -4.09 -4.26 -0.18
N ILE A 24 -3.56 -3.22 -0.79
CA ILE A 24 -4.37 -2.17 -1.40
C ILE A 24 -4.35 -2.39 -2.90
N THR A 25 -5.50 -2.74 -3.44
CA THR A 25 -5.68 -2.92 -4.88
C THR A 25 -6.15 -1.60 -5.48
N TYR A 26 -5.38 -1.10 -6.46
CA TYR A 26 -5.71 0.09 -7.22
C TYR A 26 -6.19 -0.30 -8.61
N ALA A 27 -7.36 0.19 -8.98
CA ALA A 27 -7.89 0.11 -10.33
C ALA A 27 -8.01 1.53 -10.88
N ILE A 28 -7.04 1.94 -11.68
CA ILE A 28 -7.02 3.26 -12.30
C ILE A 28 -7.70 3.16 -13.67
N THR A 29 -8.73 3.98 -13.86
CA THR A 29 -9.50 4.07 -15.12
C THR A 29 -9.33 5.47 -15.72
N ALA A 30 -8.09 5.84 -16.05
CA ALA A 30 -7.64 6.99 -16.87
C ALA A 30 -6.10 7.12 -16.73
N HIS A 31 -5.44 7.96 -17.54
CA HIS A 31 -4.04 8.39 -17.35
C HIS A 31 -3.88 9.27 -16.10
N THR A 32 -4.36 8.85 -14.93
CA THR A 32 -4.44 9.73 -13.76
C THR A 32 -3.76 9.13 -12.56
N ASP A 33 -2.85 9.94 -12.02
CA ASP A 33 -2.37 9.90 -10.65
C ASP A 33 -3.52 9.83 -9.63
N GLY A 34 -3.21 9.42 -8.40
CA GLY A 34 -4.23 9.27 -7.38
C GLY A 34 -3.66 9.15 -5.98
N SER A 35 -4.53 9.20 -4.98
CA SER A 35 -4.13 8.96 -3.59
C SER A 35 -5.25 8.27 -2.83
N VAL A 36 -4.87 7.36 -1.94
CA VAL A 36 -5.72 6.84 -0.87
C VAL A 36 -5.25 7.47 0.42
N THR A 37 -6.12 8.29 1.01
CA THR A 37 -5.87 8.95 2.29
C THR A 37 -6.54 8.19 3.43
N ASP A 38 -6.22 8.58 4.65
CA ASP A 38 -6.92 8.13 5.86
C ASP A 38 -6.91 6.60 6.05
N ILE A 39 -5.85 5.93 5.60
CA ILE A 39 -5.64 4.52 5.88
C ILE A 39 -5.23 4.44 7.35
N SER A 40 -6.20 4.36 8.27
CA SER A 40 -5.97 4.32 9.72
C SER A 40 -6.37 3.00 10.36
N THR A 41 -7.23 2.25 9.68
CA THR A 41 -7.88 1.06 10.22
C THR A 41 -8.00 -0.04 9.18
N ASN A 42 -7.89 -1.27 9.65
CA ASN A 42 -8.31 -2.47 8.96
C ASN A 42 -9.69 -2.86 9.48
N THR A 43 -10.66 -3.08 8.62
CA THR A 43 -11.93 -3.70 9.00
C THR A 43 -12.08 -5.02 8.24
N ASP A 44 -12.03 -6.14 8.96
CA ASP A 44 -12.23 -7.47 8.40
C ASP A 44 -13.49 -8.11 9.00
N THR A 45 -14.22 -8.86 8.19
CA THR A 45 -15.41 -9.60 8.62
C THR A 45 -15.13 -11.08 8.51
N ILE A 46 -15.06 -11.76 9.65
CA ILE A 46 -14.78 -13.19 9.68
C ILE A 46 -16.03 -13.98 9.24
N LYS A 47 -15.85 -15.28 8.93
CA LYS A 47 -16.90 -16.15 8.39
C LYS A 47 -18.18 -16.24 9.22
N ASP A 48 -18.14 -15.89 10.51
CA ASP A 48 -19.32 -15.86 11.39
C ASP A 48 -20.12 -14.54 11.33
N GLY A 49 -19.71 -13.61 10.47
CA GLY A 49 -20.36 -12.31 10.27
C GLY A 49 -19.94 -11.22 11.25
N ARG A 50 -19.03 -11.49 12.21
CA ARG A 50 -18.47 -10.45 13.08
C ARG A 50 -17.41 -9.65 12.36
N THR A 51 -17.47 -8.34 12.56
CA THR A 51 -16.50 -7.39 12.02
C THR A 51 -15.51 -6.98 13.11
N TYR A 52 -14.21 -7.13 12.84
CA TYR A 52 -13.13 -6.67 13.69
C TYR A 52 -12.45 -5.48 13.03
N THR A 53 -12.27 -4.40 13.79
CA THR A 53 -11.50 -3.25 13.33
C THR A 53 -10.18 -3.18 14.09
N GLN A 54 -9.07 -3.34 13.38
CA GLN A 54 -7.73 -3.16 13.93
C GLN A 54 -7.16 -1.80 13.52
N LEU A 55 -6.51 -1.12 14.45
CA LEU A 55 -5.75 0.08 14.13
C LEU A 55 -4.42 -0.32 13.47
N ILE A 56 -3.99 0.42 12.44
CA ILE A 56 -2.62 0.28 11.93
C ILE A 56 -1.61 1.02 12.81
N ARG A 57 -2.08 1.99 13.59
CA ARG A 57 -1.28 2.72 14.56
C ARG A 57 -0.74 1.76 15.62
N GLY A 58 0.56 1.87 15.91
CA GLY A 58 1.26 0.96 16.82
C GLY A 58 1.89 -0.25 16.11
N LYS A 59 1.66 -0.41 14.80
CA LYS A 59 2.44 -1.30 13.93
C LYS A 59 3.56 -0.52 13.27
N SER A 60 4.48 -1.23 12.64
CA SER A 60 5.56 -0.63 11.87
C SER A 60 5.54 -1.16 10.43
N LEU A 61 5.65 -0.27 9.45
CA LEU A 61 5.78 -0.64 8.05
C LEU A 61 7.15 -1.27 7.83
N LYS A 62 7.16 -2.47 7.24
CA LYS A 62 8.37 -3.25 6.97
C LYS A 62 8.78 -3.21 5.51
N ILE A 63 7.84 -3.44 4.61
CA ILE A 63 8.10 -3.53 3.16
C ILE A 63 6.88 -3.02 2.39
N VAL A 64 7.16 -2.39 1.25
CA VAL A 64 6.15 -1.98 0.26
C VAL A 64 6.45 -2.68 -1.03
N GLU A 65 5.46 -3.36 -1.58
CA GLU A 65 5.56 -4.07 -2.85
C GLU A 65 4.52 -3.56 -3.83
N ALA A 66 4.85 -3.54 -5.11
CA ALA A 66 3.93 -3.22 -6.18
C ALA A 66 4.01 -4.28 -7.27
N PHE A 67 2.85 -4.71 -7.78
CA PHE A 67 2.78 -5.70 -8.85
C PHE A 67 1.50 -5.53 -9.68
N PRO A 68 1.51 -5.92 -10.96
CA PRO A 68 0.30 -5.92 -11.78
C PRO A 68 -0.73 -6.88 -11.19
N THR A 69 -1.99 -6.44 -11.12
CA THR A 69 -3.08 -7.30 -10.62
C THR A 69 -3.41 -8.36 -11.67
N VAL A 70 -3.46 -9.62 -11.27
CA VAL A 70 -3.73 -10.75 -12.16
C VAL A 70 -5.07 -10.58 -12.90
N GLY A 71 -5.05 -10.76 -14.22
CA GLY A 71 -6.24 -10.65 -15.06
C GLY A 71 -6.66 -9.22 -15.40
N GLY A 72 -5.96 -8.20 -14.90
CA GLY A 72 -6.19 -6.79 -15.25
C GLY A 72 -5.29 -6.29 -16.40
N THR A 73 -5.46 -5.02 -16.77
CA THR A 73 -4.55 -4.33 -17.71
C THR A 73 -3.28 -3.94 -16.97
N ALA A 74 -2.13 -4.37 -17.49
CA ALA A 74 -0.83 -4.05 -16.88
C ALA A 74 -0.55 -2.53 -16.89
N PRO A 75 0.02 -1.97 -15.82
CA PRO A 75 0.48 -0.59 -15.79
C PRO A 75 1.82 -0.40 -16.51
N ASP A 76 2.10 0.81 -16.98
CA ASP A 76 3.45 1.30 -17.24
C ASP A 76 4.18 1.55 -15.91
N ALA A 77 5.43 2.01 -15.99
CA ALA A 77 6.15 2.44 -14.81
C ALA A 77 5.43 3.62 -14.13
N ALA A 78 5.21 3.52 -12.81
CA ALA A 78 4.60 4.58 -12.02
C ALA A 78 5.22 4.64 -10.61
N ASP A 79 5.15 5.83 -10.02
CA ASP A 79 5.76 6.14 -8.73
C ASP A 79 4.77 5.88 -7.61
N VAL A 80 5.29 5.40 -6.48
CA VAL A 80 4.54 5.20 -5.23
C VAL A 80 5.16 6.07 -4.15
N THR A 81 4.34 6.78 -3.39
CA THR A 81 4.76 7.41 -2.13
C THR A 81 3.86 6.92 -1.02
N VAL A 82 4.44 6.74 0.17
CA VAL A 82 3.70 6.35 1.37
C VAL A 82 4.00 7.39 2.43
N LYS A 83 3.01 8.22 2.72
CA LYS A 83 3.11 9.30 3.70
C LYS A 83 2.47 8.92 5.01
N ASP A 84 3.12 9.27 6.10
CA ASP A 84 2.52 9.21 7.42
C ASP A 84 1.60 10.42 7.69
N SER A 85 1.05 10.48 8.91
CA SER A 85 0.19 11.59 9.35
C SER A 85 0.89 12.94 9.43
N ASP A 86 2.22 12.95 9.53
CA ASP A 86 3.04 14.16 9.54
C ASP A 86 3.39 14.62 8.11
N GLY A 87 2.98 13.84 7.09
CA GLY A 87 3.20 14.11 5.67
C GLY A 87 4.57 13.65 5.16
N LEU A 88 5.34 12.94 5.97
CA LEU A 88 6.67 12.46 5.61
C LEU A 88 6.57 11.27 4.66
N ASP A 89 7.25 11.33 3.51
CA ASP A 89 7.40 10.16 2.63
C ASP A 89 8.33 9.12 3.29
N MET A 90 7.71 8.05 3.77
CA MET A 90 8.37 6.95 4.45
C MET A 90 9.31 6.17 3.53
N LEU A 91 9.17 6.28 2.20
CA LEU A 91 10.08 5.66 1.24
C LEU A 91 11.29 6.54 0.90
N ASN A 92 11.28 7.80 1.34
CA ASN A 92 12.31 8.80 1.03
C ASN A 92 12.68 8.83 -0.46
N GLY A 93 11.67 8.82 -1.35
CA GLY A 93 11.86 8.79 -2.80
C GLY A 93 12.19 7.42 -3.42
N ASN A 94 12.32 6.35 -2.65
CA ASN A 94 12.62 5.00 -3.18
C ASN A 94 11.40 4.27 -3.76
N GLY A 95 10.28 4.97 -3.93
CA GLY A 95 9.11 4.45 -4.63
C GLY A 95 9.02 4.87 -6.10
N VAL A 96 10.04 5.55 -6.63
CA VAL A 96 10.11 5.89 -8.07
C VAL A 96 10.14 4.63 -8.92
N ASN A 97 9.28 4.57 -9.95
CA ASN A 97 9.08 3.42 -10.83
C ASN A 97 8.86 2.09 -10.09
N LEU A 98 8.25 2.13 -8.91
CA LEU A 98 7.97 0.92 -8.12
C LEU A 98 6.90 0.06 -8.81
N ILE A 99 5.88 0.67 -9.42
CA ILE A 99 4.90 -0.07 -10.21
C ILE A 99 5.53 -0.42 -11.56
N HIS A 100 5.35 -1.66 -12.04
CA HIS A 100 5.84 -2.10 -13.34
C HIS A 100 4.89 -3.11 -14.00
N ALA A 101 4.95 -3.23 -15.32
CA ALA A 101 4.00 -4.03 -16.12
C ALA A 101 4.03 -5.55 -15.85
N THR A 102 5.19 -6.11 -15.52
CA THR A 102 5.41 -7.57 -15.56
C THR A 102 5.97 -8.15 -14.26
N ASN A 103 6.57 -7.33 -13.40
CA ASN A 103 7.35 -7.80 -12.28
C ASN A 103 6.77 -7.25 -10.98
N THR A 104 6.82 -8.07 -9.93
CA THR A 104 6.75 -7.56 -8.56
C THR A 104 8.02 -6.80 -8.25
N GLN A 105 7.88 -5.56 -7.81
CA GLN A 105 8.97 -4.78 -7.24
C GLN A 105 8.71 -4.57 -5.76
N SER A 106 9.78 -4.43 -5.01
CA SER A 106 9.73 -4.19 -3.58
C SER A 106 10.70 -3.08 -3.17
N THR A 107 10.31 -2.33 -2.15
CA THR A 107 11.13 -1.31 -1.53
C THR A 107 10.88 -1.30 -0.03
N TYR A 108 11.82 -0.75 0.72
CA TYR A 108 11.75 -0.66 2.17
C TYR A 108 11.51 0.78 2.57
N PRO A 109 10.85 1.04 3.71
CA PRO A 109 10.87 2.37 4.29
C PRO A 109 12.32 2.79 4.59
N MET A 110 12.55 4.09 4.51
CA MET A 110 13.88 4.68 4.60
C MET A 110 13.86 5.81 5.62
N ILE A 111 14.83 5.80 6.53
CA ILE A 111 15.10 6.91 7.45
C ILE A 111 16.51 7.39 7.14
N ASP A 112 16.65 8.65 6.74
CA ASP A 112 17.93 9.23 6.32
C ASP A 112 18.65 8.38 5.25
N SER A 113 17.89 7.88 4.28
CA SER A 113 18.35 7.01 3.18
C SER A 113 18.89 5.64 3.61
N VAL A 114 18.61 5.21 4.85
CA VAL A 114 18.93 3.87 5.35
C VAL A 114 17.65 3.05 5.46
N PRO A 115 17.61 1.81 4.93
CA PRO A 115 16.47 0.93 5.10
C PRO A 115 16.16 0.72 6.58
N ALA A 116 14.91 0.98 6.96
CA ALA A 116 14.45 0.87 8.34
C ALA A 116 13.00 0.39 8.39
N ILE A 117 12.63 -0.23 9.51
CA ILE A 117 11.21 -0.45 9.81
C ILE A 117 10.67 0.88 10.36
N TYR A 118 9.57 1.38 9.78
CA TYR A 118 9.05 2.69 10.11
C TYR A 118 7.80 2.59 10.99
N PRO A 119 7.81 3.09 12.24
CA PRO A 119 6.67 3.00 13.14
C PRO A 119 5.51 3.91 12.69
N ILE A 120 4.31 3.34 12.61
CA ILE A 120 3.10 4.07 12.19
C ILE A 120 2.49 4.84 13.35
N ARG A 121 2.50 6.17 13.24
CA ARG A 121 2.01 7.09 14.28
C ARG A 121 0.54 7.48 14.10
N GLY A 122 0.04 7.42 12.88
CA GLY A 122 -1.31 7.85 12.51
C GLY A 122 -1.78 7.20 11.21
N ALA A 123 -2.73 7.85 10.53
CA ALA A 123 -3.21 7.38 9.24
C ALA A 123 -2.10 7.49 8.17
N LEU A 124 -2.13 6.57 7.21
CA LEU A 124 -1.27 6.62 6.03
C LEU A 124 -2.01 7.23 4.84
N THR A 125 -1.25 7.93 4.01
CA THR A 125 -1.65 8.30 2.65
C THR A 125 -0.74 7.61 1.66
N ILE A 126 -1.30 6.86 0.72
CA ILE A 126 -0.54 6.29 -0.39
C ILE A 126 -0.90 7.07 -1.64
N SER A 127 0.11 7.59 -2.34
CA SER A 127 -0.10 8.31 -3.60
C SER A 127 0.61 7.60 -4.74
N ILE A 128 -0.07 7.55 -5.88
CA ILE A 128 0.46 7.10 -7.16
C ILE A 128 0.65 8.32 -8.05
N ALA A 129 1.83 8.44 -8.64
CA ALA A 129 2.16 9.51 -9.57
C ALA A 129 2.80 8.97 -10.85
N ASN A 130 2.81 9.79 -11.90
CA ASN A 130 3.42 9.49 -13.19
C ASN A 130 2.85 8.23 -13.86
N GLN A 131 1.56 7.92 -13.64
CA GLN A 131 0.92 6.78 -14.31
C GLN A 131 0.55 7.15 -15.75
N ALA A 132 1.36 6.69 -16.70
CA ALA A 132 1.19 6.95 -18.12
C ALA A 132 0.19 6.01 -18.82
N THR A 133 -0.28 4.93 -18.19
CA THR A 133 -1.27 4.04 -18.80
C THR A 133 -2.69 4.55 -18.60
N ALA A 134 -3.47 4.60 -19.68
CA ALA A 134 -4.84 5.10 -19.68
C ALA A 134 -5.82 4.29 -18.81
N SER A 135 -5.49 3.04 -18.51
CA SER A 135 -6.28 2.18 -17.62
C SER A 135 -5.37 1.05 -17.18
N ALA A 136 -5.16 0.90 -15.88
CA ALA A 136 -4.27 -0.12 -15.34
C ALA A 136 -4.76 -0.63 -13.99
N ASN A 137 -4.46 -1.90 -13.72
CA ASN A 137 -4.75 -2.58 -12.48
C ASN A 137 -3.43 -3.03 -11.85
N PHE A 138 -3.17 -2.55 -10.65
CA PHE A 138 -2.01 -2.96 -9.88
C PHE A 138 -2.35 -2.99 -8.40
N THR A 139 -1.59 -3.80 -7.68
CA THR A 139 -1.72 -3.96 -6.25
C THR A 139 -0.50 -3.37 -5.58
N ILE A 140 -0.75 -2.52 -4.58
CA ILE A 140 0.25 -2.01 -3.66
C ILE A 140 0.06 -2.74 -2.34
N ARG A 141 1.06 -3.52 -1.96
CA ARG A 141 1.05 -4.32 -0.74
C ARG A 141 1.96 -3.70 0.30
N LEU A 142 1.41 -3.41 1.47
CA LEU A 142 2.12 -2.90 2.62
C LEU A 142 2.17 -4.01 3.68
N THR A 143 3.36 -4.45 4.03
CA THR A 143 3.53 -5.43 5.10
C THR A 143 3.91 -4.72 6.39
N PHE A 144 3.15 -5.01 7.43
CA PHE A 144 3.29 -4.45 8.76
C PHE A 144 3.78 -5.52 9.75
N VAL A 145 4.53 -5.08 10.74
CA VAL A 145 4.96 -5.89 11.88
C VAL A 145 4.58 -5.22 13.19
N SER A 146 4.35 -6.02 14.22
CA SER A 146 4.03 -5.56 15.59
C SER A 146 5.22 -5.72 16.51
#